data_AF-A0AAW3ZS97-F1
#
_entry.id   AF-A0AAW3ZS97-F1
#
_cell.length_a   1.000
_cell.length_b   1.000
_cell.length_c   1.000
_cell.angle_alpha   90.00
_cell.angle_beta   90.00
_cell.angle_gamma   90.00
#
_symmetry.space_group_name_H-M   'P 1'
#
loop_
_entity.id
_entity.type
_entity.pdbx_description
1 polymer ?
#
loop_
_entity_poly.entity_id
_entity_poly.type
_entity_poly.pdbx_seq_one_letter_code
_entity_poly.pdbx_strand_id
1 'polypeptide(L)'
;MSLDDDSLLRRQKLFLQQVEFDLRRINREVIHERIPELNKESFVRFASFVAETRARYLRAALAVSQTPSGSSEAELLLQTLRHEREAFEESKNAFAALERAIEQGYVDLKS
;
A
#
# COMPACT_ATOMS: atom_id res chain seq x y z
N MET A 1 -37.97 14.58 14.03
CA MET A 1 -36.76 14.10 14.74
C MET A 1 -36.87 14.62 16.16
N SER A 2 -36.80 13.75 17.17
CA SER A 2 -36.95 14.17 18.57
C SER A 2 -35.63 14.74 19.11
N LEU A 3 -35.69 15.53 20.18
CA LEU A 3 -34.49 16.04 20.87
C LEU A 3 -33.59 14.89 21.40
N ASP A 4 -34.19 13.73 21.69
CA ASP A 4 -33.47 12.55 22.13
C ASP A 4 -32.66 11.91 20.99
N ASP A 5 -33.20 11.90 19.76
CA ASP A 5 -32.49 11.42 18.56
C ASP A 5 -31.25 12.28 18.28
N ASP A 6 -31.38 13.61 18.41
CA ASP A 6 -30.26 14.55 18.23
C ASP A 6 -29.16 14.34 19.28
N SER A 7 -29.56 14.06 20.53
CA SER A 7 -28.61 13.79 21.61
C SER A 7 -27.85 12.48 21.40
N LEU A 8 -28.53 11.44 20.91
CA LEU A 8 -27.96 10.13 20.61
C LEU A 8 -26.95 10.23 19.46
N LEU A 9 -27.33 10.93 18.38
CA LEU A 9 -26.45 11.16 17.22
C LEU A 9 -25.18 11.93 17.60
N ARG A 10 -25.28 12.92 18.50
CA ARG A 10 -24.11 13.65 19.02
C ARG A 10 -23.17 12.75 19.82
N ARG A 11 -23.72 11.92 20.72
CA ARG A 11 -22.91 10.96 21.51
C ARG A 11 -22.21 9.95 20.60
N GLN A 12 -22.90 9.42 19.60
CA GLN A 12 -22.32 8.50 18.63
C GLN A 12 -21.17 9.15 17.85
N LYS A 13 -21.35 10.39 17.38
CA LYS A 13 -20.29 11.14 16.69
C LYS A 13 -19.06 11.37 17.58
N LEU A 14 -19.25 11.78 18.83
CA LEU A 14 -18.15 11.98 19.77
C LEU A 14 -17.40 10.67 20.06
N PHE A 15 -18.13 9.57 20.22
CA PHE A 15 -17.53 8.26 20.41
C PHE A 15 -16.68 7.85 19.20
N LEU A 16 -17.21 8.00 17.97
CA LEU A 16 -16.47 7.69 16.75
C LEU A 16 -15.22 8.55 16.61
N GLN A 17 -15.29 9.85 16.94
CA GLN A 17 -14.13 10.74 16.95
C GLN A 17 -13.05 10.30 17.96
N GLN A 18 -13.46 9.87 19.16
CA GLN A 18 -12.54 9.36 20.17
C GLN A 18 -11.87 8.05 19.70
N VAL A 19 -12.65 7.13 19.14
CA VAL A 19 -12.14 5.88 18.57
C VAL A 19 -11.16 6.16 17.43
N GLU A 20 -11.49 7.09 16.52
CA GLU A 20 -10.58 7.50 15.45
C GLU A 20 -9.27 8.06 16.02
N PHE A 21 -9.34 8.95 17.01
CA PHE A 21 -8.16 9.50 17.67
C PHE A 21 -7.28 8.39 18.29
N ASP A 22 -7.88 7.48 19.05
CA ASP A 22 -7.17 6.38 19.70
C ASP A 22 -6.56 5.42 18.67
N LEU A 23 -7.27 5.10 17.58
CA LEU A 23 -6.75 4.29 16.49
C LEU A 23 -5.55 4.93 15.80
N ARG A 24 -5.58 6.25 15.57
CA ARG A 24 -4.43 6.95 14.97
C ARG A 24 -3.21 6.87 15.89
N ARG A 25 -3.42 7.10 17.19
CA ARG A 25 -2.35 7.01 18.20
C ARG A 25 -1.74 5.61 18.27
N ILE A 26 -2.57 4.58 18.37
CA ILE A 26 -2.12 3.17 18.44
C ILE A 26 -1.35 2.78 17.18
N ASN A 27 -1.87 3.11 15.98
CA ASN A 27 -1.17 2.79 14.74
C ASN A 27 0.18 3.49 14.67
N ARG A 28 0.25 4.78 15.04
CA ARG A 28 1.51 5.52 15.07
C ARG A 28 2.53 4.88 16.03
N GLU A 29 2.10 4.51 17.24
CA GLU A 29 2.95 3.86 18.25
C GLU A 29 3.50 2.51 17.74
N VAL A 30 2.61 1.61 17.30
CA VAL A 30 2.99 0.27 16.84
C VAL A 30 3.87 0.30 15.59
N ILE A 31 3.58 1.21 14.64
CA ILE A 31 4.36 1.32 13.40
C ILE A 31 5.77 1.84 13.71
N HIS A 32 5.92 2.90 14.52
CA HIS A 32 7.25 3.43 14.85
C HIS A 32 8.07 2.50 15.74
N GLU A 33 7.43 1.71 16.61
CA GLU A 33 8.12 0.69 17.39
C GLU A 33 8.72 -0.40 16.51
N ARG A 34 8.00 -0.81 15.46
CA ARG A 34 8.40 -1.92 14.58
C ARG A 34 9.24 -1.49 13.38
N ILE A 35 9.06 -0.25 12.90
CA ILE A 35 9.69 0.29 11.70
C ILE A 35 10.25 1.69 12.03
N PRO A 36 11.28 1.79 12.89
CA PRO A 36 11.81 3.07 13.38
C PRO A 36 12.41 3.94 12.26
N GLU A 37 12.83 3.34 11.16
CA GLU A 37 13.37 4.02 9.98
C GLU A 37 12.30 4.56 9.03
N LEU A 38 11.00 4.46 9.37
CA LEU A 38 9.92 4.92 8.50
C LEU A 38 9.89 6.44 8.42
N ASN A 39 10.50 6.97 7.37
CA ASN A 39 10.69 8.39 7.11
C ASN A 39 10.57 8.69 5.60
N LYS A 40 10.81 9.96 5.22
CA LYS A 40 10.76 10.38 3.81
C LYS A 40 11.73 9.59 2.92
N GLU A 41 12.92 9.28 3.40
CA GLU A 41 13.92 8.56 2.64
C GLU A 41 13.51 7.09 2.40
N SER A 42 13.01 6.40 3.43
CA SER A 42 12.49 5.04 3.28
C SER A 42 11.29 4.99 2.34
N PHE A 43 10.44 6.03 2.35
CA PHE A 43 9.33 6.15 1.41
C PHE A 43 9.80 6.24 -0.04
N VAL A 44 10.77 7.12 -0.33
CA VAL A 44 11.35 7.25 -1.68
C VAL A 44 12.02 5.96 -2.12
N ARG A 45 12.78 5.29 -1.23
CA ARG A 45 13.39 3.99 -1.53
C ARG A 45 12.33 2.95 -1.90
N PHE A 46 11.21 2.90 -1.19
CA PHE A 46 10.14 1.96 -1.52
C PHE A 46 9.44 2.32 -2.83
N ALA A 47 9.23 3.60 -3.11
CA ALA A 47 8.69 4.06 -4.41
C ALA A 47 9.59 3.61 -5.58
N SER A 48 10.92 3.72 -5.43
CA SER A 48 11.89 3.22 -6.40
C SER A 48 11.76 1.70 -6.60
N PHE A 49 11.63 0.93 -5.51
CA PHE A 49 11.42 -0.51 -5.60
C PHE A 49 10.15 -0.89 -6.36
N VAL A 50 9.02 -0.19 -6.14
CA VAL A 50 7.78 -0.41 -6.91
C VAL A 50 7.97 -0.04 -8.39
N ALA A 51 8.76 0.99 -8.70
CA ALA A 51 9.08 1.32 -10.08
C ALA A 51 9.90 0.21 -10.76
N GLU A 52 10.84 -0.41 -10.05
CA GLU A 52 11.64 -1.52 -10.55
C GLU A 52 10.80 -2.78 -10.79
N THR A 53 9.91 -3.16 -9.85
CA THR A 53 9.01 -4.30 -10.05
C THR A 53 8.08 -4.08 -11.24
N ARG A 54 7.57 -2.85 -11.41
CA ARG A 54 6.78 -2.44 -12.59
C ARG A 54 7.57 -2.61 -13.88
N ALA A 55 8.82 -2.15 -13.90
CA ALA A 55 9.67 -2.26 -15.09
C ALA A 55 9.92 -3.73 -15.47
N ARG A 56 10.17 -4.61 -14.48
CA ARG A 56 10.36 -6.05 -14.74
C ARG A 56 9.09 -6.70 -15.28
N TYR A 57 7.92 -6.38 -14.72
CA TYR A 57 6.63 -6.88 -15.21
C TYR A 57 6.39 -6.47 -16.67
N LEU A 58 6.56 -5.19 -16.99
CA LEU A 58 6.40 -4.69 -18.36
C LEU A 58 7.39 -5.33 -19.34
N ARG A 59 8.65 -5.52 -18.92
CA ARG A 59 9.66 -6.23 -19.72
C ARG A 59 9.25 -7.67 -20.01
N ALA A 60 8.74 -8.40 -19.01
CA ALA A 60 8.25 -9.77 -19.20
C ALA A 60 7.03 -9.81 -20.13
N ALA A 61 6.13 -8.83 -20.03
CA ALA A 61 4.94 -8.74 -20.89
C ALA A 61 5.34 -8.51 -22.36
N LEU A 62 6.31 -7.63 -22.59
CA LEU A 62 6.87 -7.38 -23.93
C LEU A 62 7.55 -8.63 -24.50
N ALA A 63 8.31 -9.37 -23.69
CA ALA A 63 8.94 -10.62 -24.13
C ALA A 63 7.88 -11.64 -24.60
N VAL A 64 6.83 -11.87 -23.82
CA VAL A 64 5.72 -12.76 -24.23
C VAL A 64 5.08 -12.30 -25.53
N SER A 65 4.87 -10.99 -25.71
CA SER A 65 4.23 -10.45 -26.93
C SER A 65 5.04 -10.65 -28.21
N GLN A 66 6.35 -10.85 -28.07
CA GLN A 66 7.28 -11.03 -29.19
C GLN A 66 7.50 -12.52 -29.55
N THR A 67 7.03 -13.44 -28.70
CA THR A 67 7.24 -14.87 -28.89
C THR A 67 6.01 -15.52 -29.55
N PRO A 68 6.19 -16.39 -30.56
CA PRO A 68 5.09 -17.13 -31.16
C PRO A 68 4.32 -17.98 -30.14
N SER A 69 3.00 -17.88 -30.16
CA SER A 69 2.11 -18.64 -29.28
C SER A 69 2.28 -20.15 -29.47
N GLY A 70 2.23 -20.90 -28.35
CA GLY A 70 2.29 -22.36 -28.36
C GLY A 70 3.70 -22.97 -28.43
N SER A 71 4.75 -22.15 -28.40
CA SER A 71 6.12 -22.64 -28.22
C SER A 71 6.40 -22.97 -26.75
N SER A 72 7.35 -23.87 -26.50
CA SER A 72 7.84 -24.16 -25.14
C SER A 72 8.48 -22.93 -24.48
N GLU A 73 9.09 -22.05 -25.28
CA GLU A 73 9.60 -20.75 -24.81
C GLU A 73 8.47 -19.83 -24.33
N ALA A 74 7.34 -19.80 -25.05
CA ALA A 74 6.18 -18.99 -24.65
C ALA A 74 5.62 -19.42 -23.28
N GLU A 75 5.60 -20.72 -22.97
CA GLU A 75 5.17 -21.22 -21.66
C GLU A 75 6.09 -20.74 -20.53
N LEU A 76 7.41 -20.78 -20.73
CA LEU A 76 8.39 -20.28 -19.75
C LEU A 76 8.28 -18.76 -19.54
N LEU A 77 8.08 -18.01 -20.62
CA LEU A 77 7.89 -16.56 -20.56
C LEU A 77 6.56 -16.19 -19.87
N LEU A 78 5.49 -16.97 -20.08
CA LEU A 78 4.22 -16.79 -19.37
C LEU A 78 4.35 -17.06 -17.87
N GLN A 79 5.15 -18.05 -17.45
CA GLN A 79 5.46 -18.28 -16.04
C GLN A 79 6.23 -17.09 -15.45
N THR A 80 7.24 -16.60 -16.16
CA THR A 80 8.01 -15.40 -15.76
C THR A 80 7.11 -14.17 -15.63
N LEU A 81 6.23 -13.95 -16.60
CA LEU A 81 5.25 -12.87 -16.60
C LEU A 81 4.35 -12.93 -15.37
N ARG A 82 3.86 -14.13 -15.02
CA ARG A 82 3.03 -14.33 -13.84
C ARG A 82 3.78 -13.98 -12.55
N HIS A 83 5.02 -14.42 -12.42
CA HIS A 83 5.86 -14.13 -11.26
C HIS A 83 6.08 -12.62 -11.09
N GLU A 84 6.47 -11.92 -12.17
CA GLU A 84 6.71 -10.48 -12.11
C GLU A 84 5.42 -9.68 -11.88
N ARG A 85 4.28 -10.15 -12.38
CA ARG A 85 2.96 -9.56 -12.07
C ARG A 85 2.66 -9.63 -10.58
N GLU A 86 2.89 -10.79 -9.95
CA GLU A 86 2.65 -10.99 -8.52
C GLU A 86 3.57 -10.09 -7.69
N ALA A 87 4.86 -10.05 -8.01
CA ALA A 87 5.80 -9.13 -7.35
C ALA A 87 5.39 -7.66 -7.49
N PHE A 88 4.98 -7.23 -8.69
CA PHE A 88 4.52 -5.86 -8.93
C PHE A 88 3.25 -5.55 -8.14
N GLU A 89 2.22 -6.39 -8.21
CA GLU A 89 0.94 -6.17 -7.53
C GLU A 89 1.10 -6.12 -6.00
N GLU A 90 1.86 -7.04 -5.42
CA GLU A 90 2.15 -7.03 -3.97
C GLU A 90 2.90 -5.76 -3.55
N SER A 91 3.95 -5.39 -4.31
CA SER A 91 4.72 -4.18 -4.00
C SER A 91 3.89 -2.90 -4.11
N LYS A 92 3.01 -2.82 -5.12
CA LYS A 92 2.07 -1.70 -5.31
C LYS A 92 1.06 -1.61 -4.17
N ASN A 93 0.47 -2.74 -3.76
CA ASN A 93 -0.52 -2.78 -2.69
C ASN A 93 0.10 -2.39 -1.34
N ALA A 94 1.31 -2.87 -1.05
CA ALA A 94 2.06 -2.51 0.14
C ALA A 94 2.45 -1.02 0.15
N PHE A 95 2.83 -0.46 -1.01
CA PHE A 95 3.11 0.97 -1.11
C PHE A 95 1.86 1.83 -0.90
N ALA A 96 0.70 1.45 -1.43
CA ALA A 96 -0.57 2.13 -1.17
C ALA A 96 -0.95 2.09 0.32
N ALA A 97 -0.67 0.98 1.02
CA ALA A 97 -0.86 0.90 2.47
C ALA A 97 0.07 1.87 3.22
N LEU A 98 1.31 2.05 2.74
CA LEU A 98 2.24 3.03 3.29
C LEU A 98 1.80 4.48 3.02
N GLU A 99 1.35 4.81 1.81
CA GLU A 99 0.78 6.12 1.48
C GLU A 99 -0.38 6.46 2.43
N ARG A 100 -1.28 5.49 2.66
CA ARG A 100 -2.39 5.66 3.59
C ARG A 100 -1.92 5.87 5.03
N ALA A 101 -0.87 5.17 5.47
CA ALA A 101 -0.29 5.40 6.80
C ALA A 101 0.25 6.83 6.95
N ILE A 102 0.85 7.38 5.90
CA ILE A 102 1.31 8.77 5.86
C ILE A 102 0.14 9.75 5.90
N GLU A 103 -0.88 9.57 5.05
CA GLU A 103 -2.08 10.43 5.00
C GLU A 103 -2.81 10.50 6.34
N GLN A 104 -2.83 9.39 7.09
CA GLN A 104 -3.47 9.31 8.41
C GLN A 104 -2.57 9.83 9.55
N GLY A 105 -1.33 10.24 9.26
CA GLY A 105 -0.39 10.78 10.24
C GLY A 105 0.26 9.72 11.12
N TYR A 106 0.37 8.47 10.66
CA TYR A 106 1.01 7.38 11.41
C TYR A 106 2.53 7.41 11.32
N VAL A 107 3.09 8.31 10.51
CA VAL A 107 4.51 8.36 10.16
C VAL A 107 5.04 9.77 10.36
N ASP A 108 6.20 9.90 11.02
CA ASP A 108 6.85 11.19 11.19
C ASP A 108 7.64 11.58 9.92
N LEU A 109 7.02 12.35 9.04
CA LEU A 109 7.71 13.01 7.93
C LEU A 109 8.47 14.25 8.44
N LYS A 110 9.59 14.04 9.13
CA LYS A 110 10.50 15.17 9.42
C LYS A 110 11.01 15.73 8.10
N SER A 111 10.81 17.03 7.90
CA SER A 111 11.30 17.84 6.77
C SER A 111 12.82 17.95 6.76
#